data_AF-A0AAE1V5C8-F1
#
_entry.id   AF-A0AAE1V5C8-F1
#
_cell.length_a   1.000
_cell.length_b   1.000
_cell.length_c   1.000
_cell.angle_alpha   90.00
_cell.angle_beta   90.00
_cell.angle_gamma   90.00
#
_symmetry.space_group_name_H-M   'P 1'
#
loop_
_entity.id
_entity.type
_entity.pdbx_description
1 polymer ?
#
loop_
_entity_poly.entity_id
_entity_poly.type
_entity_poly.pdbx_seq_one_letter_code
_entity_poly.pdbx_strand_id
1 'polypeptide(L)'
;MMLTGDIPPNQTIYIKNLNEKVKKEELKRSLYCLFSQYGRIVDIVALKTPKLRGQAWVVFSEVTAASNAVRQMQNFPFYDKPMRIQYAKSKSDCIAKAEGTYDKKKKQEEKVEKRIRTEETPQSGAANGPRADSNGGPAAASRQGKPSAQEVSEPNNILFIQNLPHETTSMMLEVLFKQYPGFREVRMIEAKPGIAFVEFDDDVQSSVAMQALQGFKITPQNPMAITYAKK
;
A
#
# COMPACT_ATOMS: atom_id res chain seq x y z
N MET A 1 14.49 24.31 -23.55
CA MET A 1 13.59 23.65 -22.57
C MET A 1 13.90 22.16 -22.61
N MET A 2 13.83 21.43 -21.48
CA MET A 2 14.20 20.01 -21.47
C MET A 2 13.10 19.15 -22.13
N LEU A 3 13.52 18.23 -22.99
CA LEU A 3 12.65 17.34 -23.74
C LEU A 3 11.92 16.37 -22.81
N THR A 4 10.60 16.53 -22.68
CA THR A 4 9.75 15.44 -22.18
C THR A 4 9.64 14.41 -23.30
N GLY A 5 10.44 13.34 -23.24
CA GLY A 5 10.26 12.20 -24.15
C GLY A 5 8.83 11.71 -24.10
N ASP A 6 8.19 11.59 -25.27
CA ASP A 6 6.75 11.38 -25.37
C ASP A 6 6.30 10.11 -24.63
N ILE A 7 5.50 10.31 -23.58
CA ILE A 7 4.87 9.21 -22.86
C ILE A 7 3.70 8.75 -23.75
N PRO A 8 3.67 7.49 -24.21
CA PRO A 8 2.63 7.04 -25.13
C PRO A 8 1.23 7.13 -24.49
N PRO A 9 0.17 7.33 -25.30
CA PRO A 9 -1.20 7.38 -24.83
C PRO A 9 -1.58 6.16 -23.97
N ASN A 10 -2.25 6.41 -22.85
CA ASN A 10 -2.55 5.42 -21.81
C ASN A 10 -3.93 5.70 -21.22
N GLN A 11 -4.71 4.65 -20.93
CA GLN A 11 -5.98 4.73 -20.18
C GLN A 11 -5.85 5.43 -18.83
N THR A 12 -4.65 5.40 -18.23
CA THR A 12 -4.37 6.09 -16.98
C THR A 12 -3.71 7.45 -17.23
N ILE A 13 -4.35 8.50 -16.75
CA ILE A 13 -3.74 9.83 -16.64
C ILE A 13 -3.11 9.99 -15.25
N TYR A 14 -1.95 10.63 -15.20
CA TYR A 14 -1.24 11.06 -14.01
C TYR A 14 -1.44 12.57 -13.83
N ILE A 15 -1.96 12.97 -12.67
CA ILE A 15 -2.26 14.36 -12.32
C ILE A 15 -1.35 14.77 -11.16
N LYS A 16 -0.66 15.90 -11.31
CA LYS A 16 0.21 16.50 -10.28
C LYS A 16 -0.16 17.97 -10.04
N ASN A 17 0.44 18.55 -9.00
CA ASN A 17 0.15 19.90 -8.50
C ASN A 17 -1.26 20.08 -7.90
N LEU A 18 -1.93 19.00 -7.50
CA LEU A 18 -3.21 19.08 -6.79
C LEU A 18 -3.07 19.78 -5.42
N ASN A 19 -4.19 20.20 -4.83
CA ASN A 19 -4.20 20.80 -3.50
C ASN A 19 -4.04 19.72 -2.41
N GLU A 20 -3.07 19.91 -1.53
CA GLU A 20 -2.71 18.95 -0.50
C GLU A 20 -3.66 18.99 0.71
N LYS A 21 -4.33 20.12 0.95
CA LYS A 21 -5.23 20.34 2.10
C LYS A 21 -6.56 19.58 2.01
N VAL A 22 -7.06 19.36 0.79
CA VAL A 22 -8.34 18.67 0.49
C VAL A 22 -8.32 17.24 1.02
N LYS A 23 -9.41 16.73 1.61
CA LYS A 23 -9.42 15.37 2.20
C LYS A 23 -9.33 14.27 1.11
N LYS A 24 -8.79 13.09 1.44
CA LYS A 24 -8.56 11.96 0.49
C LYS A 24 -9.81 11.61 -0.33
N GLU A 25 -10.94 11.35 0.33
CA GLU A 25 -12.19 10.95 -0.34
C GLU A 25 -12.92 12.10 -1.02
N GLU A 26 -12.75 13.32 -0.52
CA GLU A 26 -13.24 14.53 -1.16
C GLU A 26 -12.50 14.77 -2.50
N LEU A 27 -11.16 14.70 -2.48
CA LEU A 27 -10.32 14.77 -3.66
C LEU A 27 -10.68 13.71 -4.70
N LYS A 28 -10.91 12.45 -4.27
CA LYS A 28 -11.39 11.38 -5.16
C LYS A 28 -12.75 11.70 -5.79
N ARG A 29 -13.74 12.11 -4.99
CA ARG A 29 -15.10 12.44 -5.48
C ARG A 29 -15.08 13.62 -6.46
N SER A 30 -14.31 14.67 -6.16
CA SER A 30 -14.19 15.84 -7.03
C SER A 30 -13.46 15.51 -8.33
N LEU A 31 -12.42 14.68 -8.30
CA LEU A 31 -11.78 14.16 -9.52
C LEU A 31 -12.74 13.27 -10.33
N TYR A 32 -13.54 12.41 -9.69
CA TYR A 32 -14.54 11.59 -10.38
C TYR A 32 -15.57 12.44 -11.12
N CYS A 33 -16.18 13.40 -10.40
CA CYS A 33 -17.17 14.32 -10.96
C CYS A 33 -16.60 15.13 -12.14
N LEU A 34 -15.34 15.58 -12.03
CA LEU A 34 -14.69 16.40 -13.05
C LEU A 34 -14.27 15.62 -14.30
N PHE A 35 -13.83 14.36 -14.14
CA PHE A 35 -13.31 13.57 -15.26
C PHE A 35 -14.31 12.61 -15.90
N SER A 36 -15.43 12.27 -15.24
CA SER A 36 -16.46 11.36 -15.76
C SER A 36 -17.11 11.84 -17.07
N GLN A 37 -17.10 13.16 -17.34
CA GLN A 37 -17.56 13.74 -18.61
C GLN A 37 -16.77 13.26 -19.84
N TYR A 38 -15.51 12.80 -19.66
CA TYR A 38 -14.67 12.34 -20.77
C TYR A 38 -14.83 10.86 -21.11
N GLY A 39 -15.45 10.09 -20.22
CA GLY A 39 -15.66 8.65 -20.36
C GLY A 39 -15.69 7.92 -19.03
N ARG A 40 -15.99 6.62 -19.09
CA ARG A 40 -16.13 5.77 -17.90
C ARG A 40 -14.81 5.67 -17.14
N ILE A 41 -14.83 6.10 -15.88
CA ILE A 41 -13.73 5.90 -14.93
C ILE A 41 -13.83 4.48 -14.32
N VAL A 42 -12.69 3.81 -14.23
CA VAL A 42 -12.50 2.46 -13.65
C VAL A 42 -12.00 2.55 -12.21
N ASP A 43 -11.04 3.44 -11.93
CA ASP A 43 -10.48 3.68 -10.59
C ASP A 43 -9.87 5.09 -10.48
N ILE A 44 -9.76 5.60 -9.26
CA ILE A 44 -9.02 6.83 -8.93
C ILE A 44 -8.10 6.53 -7.74
N VAL A 45 -6.79 6.53 -7.99
CA VAL A 45 -5.76 6.30 -6.98
C VAL A 45 -5.18 7.64 -6.55
N ALA A 46 -5.35 7.99 -5.27
CA ALA A 46 -4.80 9.19 -4.65
C ALA A 46 -4.30 8.85 -3.25
N LEU A 47 -3.12 9.35 -2.87
CA LEU A 47 -2.49 9.10 -1.58
C LEU A 47 -2.06 10.43 -0.93
N LYS A 48 -1.94 10.43 0.41
CA LYS A 48 -1.56 11.61 1.20
C LYS A 48 -0.20 11.48 1.89
N THR A 49 0.56 10.41 1.62
CA THR A 49 1.92 10.24 2.13
C THR A 49 2.86 11.33 1.57
N PRO A 50 3.95 11.71 2.27
CA PRO A 50 4.79 12.84 1.87
C PRO A 50 5.34 12.79 0.43
N LYS A 51 5.58 11.58 -0.11
CA LYS A 51 6.08 11.34 -1.47
C LYS A 51 4.98 11.40 -2.56
N LEU A 52 3.71 11.22 -2.19
CA LEU A 52 2.58 11.05 -3.11
C LEU A 52 1.43 12.06 -2.93
N ARG A 53 1.51 12.93 -1.91
CA ARG A 53 0.62 14.08 -1.78
C ARG A 53 0.73 15.01 -3.01
N GLY A 54 -0.35 15.72 -3.31
CA GLY A 54 -0.46 16.59 -4.49
C GLY A 54 -0.53 15.83 -5.83
N GLN A 55 -0.65 14.50 -5.80
CA GLN A 55 -0.67 13.62 -6.98
C GLN A 55 -1.88 12.68 -6.96
N ALA A 56 -2.37 12.31 -8.14
CA ALA A 56 -3.40 11.29 -8.34
C ALA A 56 -3.24 10.60 -9.70
N TRP A 57 -3.86 9.43 -9.83
CA TRP A 57 -4.04 8.71 -11.08
C TRP A 57 -5.53 8.49 -11.30
N VAL A 58 -6.04 8.86 -12.48
CA VAL A 58 -7.42 8.57 -12.91
C VAL A 58 -7.33 7.57 -14.04
N VAL A 59 -8.03 6.45 -13.91
CA VAL A 59 -8.04 5.35 -14.87
C VAL A 59 -9.36 5.36 -15.63
N PHE A 60 -9.32 5.56 -16.95
CA PHE A 60 -10.47 5.41 -17.84
C PHE A 60 -10.57 3.99 -18.39
N SER A 61 -11.74 3.60 -18.91
CA SER A 61 -11.84 2.39 -19.75
C SER A 61 -11.12 2.58 -21.09
N GLU A 62 -11.21 3.78 -21.68
CA GLU A 62 -10.69 4.08 -23.02
C GLU A 62 -9.45 4.99 -23.00
N VAL A 63 -8.48 4.69 -23.88
CA VAL A 63 -7.35 5.59 -24.17
C VAL A 63 -7.83 6.93 -24.75
N THR A 64 -8.91 6.92 -25.54
CA THR A 64 -9.49 8.14 -26.15
C THR A 64 -10.05 9.09 -25.08
N ALA A 65 -10.73 8.56 -24.07
CA ALA A 65 -11.24 9.34 -22.92
C ALA A 65 -10.09 10.01 -22.15
N ALA A 66 -9.04 9.23 -21.85
CA ALA A 66 -7.82 9.74 -21.25
C ALA A 66 -7.13 10.82 -22.11
N SER A 67 -7.11 10.64 -23.43
CA SER A 67 -6.50 11.58 -24.38
C SER A 67 -7.25 12.91 -24.44
N ASN A 68 -8.58 12.88 -24.40
CA ASN A 68 -9.42 14.07 -24.33
C ASN A 68 -9.21 14.82 -23.00
N ALA A 69 -9.18 14.09 -21.88
CA ALA A 69 -8.92 14.64 -20.55
C ALA A 69 -7.53 15.32 -20.46
N VAL A 70 -6.47 14.71 -21.00
CA VAL A 70 -5.11 15.31 -21.05
C VAL A 70 -5.10 16.63 -21.82
N ARG A 71 -5.84 16.72 -22.94
CA ARG A 71 -5.86 17.90 -23.81
C ARG A 71 -6.68 19.06 -23.20
N GLN A 72 -7.85 18.77 -22.63
CA GLN A 72 -8.78 19.80 -22.18
C GLN A 72 -8.52 20.30 -20.76
N MET A 73 -8.05 19.43 -19.86
CA MET A 73 -7.92 19.74 -18.42
C MET A 73 -6.51 20.17 -18.00
N GLN A 74 -5.62 20.45 -18.97
CA GLN A 74 -4.26 20.89 -18.69
C GLN A 74 -4.24 22.30 -18.08
N ASN A 75 -3.57 22.44 -16.93
CA ASN A 75 -3.54 23.67 -16.10
C ASN A 75 -4.91 24.11 -15.54
N PHE A 76 -5.96 23.27 -15.61
CA PHE A 76 -7.29 23.62 -15.11
C PHE A 76 -7.26 23.97 -13.60
N PRO A 77 -7.82 25.11 -13.16
CA PRO A 77 -7.86 25.49 -11.75
C PRO A 77 -8.76 24.54 -10.93
N PHE A 78 -8.19 23.89 -9.92
CA PHE A 78 -8.88 22.90 -9.10
C PHE A 78 -8.41 22.98 -7.65
N TYR A 79 -9.31 23.42 -6.76
CA TYR A 79 -8.97 23.83 -5.38
C TYR A 79 -7.79 24.81 -5.37
N ASP A 80 -7.95 25.93 -6.07
CA ASP A 80 -7.02 27.07 -6.12
C ASP A 80 -5.61 26.76 -6.66
N LYS A 81 -5.45 25.62 -7.36
CA LYS A 81 -4.20 25.24 -8.02
C LYS A 81 -4.44 24.77 -9.45
N PRO A 82 -3.64 25.20 -10.44
CA PRO A 82 -3.70 24.66 -11.79
C PRO A 82 -3.15 23.23 -11.81
N MET A 83 -4.01 22.24 -12.09
CA MET A 83 -3.59 20.84 -12.15
C MET A 83 -2.75 20.57 -13.41
N ARG A 84 -1.72 19.73 -13.31
CA ARG A 84 -0.87 19.35 -14.44
C ARG A 84 -1.05 17.88 -14.78
N ILE A 85 -1.43 17.57 -16.01
CA ILE A 85 -1.80 16.23 -16.45
C ILE A 85 -0.79 15.70 -17.45
N GLN A 86 -0.45 14.42 -17.34
CA GLN A 86 0.40 13.66 -18.28
C GLN A 86 -0.18 12.23 -18.39
N TYR A 87 0.18 11.46 -19.43
CA TYR A 87 -0.09 10.02 -19.40
C TYR A 87 0.74 9.33 -18.31
N ALA A 88 0.22 8.25 -17.73
CA ALA A 88 1.00 7.43 -16.81
C ALA A 88 2.09 6.64 -17.55
N LYS A 89 3.27 6.49 -16.93
CA LYS A 89 4.42 5.77 -17.51
C LYS A 89 4.23 4.24 -17.63
N SER A 90 3.17 3.70 -17.04
CA SER A 90 2.85 2.27 -17.00
C SER A 90 1.34 2.07 -17.03
N LYS A 91 0.87 0.89 -17.46
CA LYS A 91 -0.54 0.50 -17.26
C LYS A 91 -0.87 0.43 -15.76
N SER A 92 -2.12 0.71 -15.41
CA SER A 92 -2.65 0.57 -14.04
C SER A 92 -2.99 -0.87 -13.69
N ASP A 93 -2.91 -1.21 -12.40
CA ASP A 93 -3.18 -2.57 -11.89
C ASP A 93 -4.59 -3.09 -12.22
N CYS A 94 -5.59 -2.21 -12.28
CA CYS A 94 -6.95 -2.58 -12.66
C CYS A 94 -7.08 -2.92 -14.14
N ILE A 95 -6.42 -2.17 -15.02
CA ILE A 95 -6.35 -2.44 -16.47
C ILE A 95 -5.62 -3.76 -16.74
N ALA A 96 -4.42 -3.95 -16.17
CA ALA A 96 -3.64 -5.16 -16.38
C ALA A 96 -4.35 -6.44 -15.87
N LYS A 97 -5.24 -6.32 -14.87
CA LYS A 97 -6.12 -7.43 -14.45
C LYS A 97 -7.28 -7.66 -15.40
N ALA A 98 -7.90 -6.60 -15.93
CA ALA A 98 -9.01 -6.70 -16.88
C ALA A 98 -8.57 -7.27 -18.24
N GLU A 99 -7.37 -6.93 -18.71
CA GLU A 99 -6.75 -7.48 -19.92
C GLU A 99 -6.08 -8.86 -19.71
N GLY A 100 -6.19 -9.45 -18.51
CA GLY A 100 -5.55 -10.71 -18.14
C GLY A 100 -4.02 -10.69 -18.03
N THR A 101 -3.35 -9.60 -18.45
CA THR A 101 -1.89 -9.46 -18.53
C THR A 101 -1.20 -9.16 -17.18
N TYR A 102 -1.80 -9.54 -16.04
CA TYR A 102 -1.32 -9.18 -14.70
C TYR A 102 -0.21 -10.11 -14.18
N ASP A 103 0.99 -9.95 -14.71
CA ASP A 103 2.17 -10.70 -14.27
C ASP A 103 2.68 -10.30 -12.88
N LYS A 104 2.39 -11.14 -11.88
CA LYS A 104 2.89 -10.94 -10.50
C LYS A 104 4.42 -10.99 -10.41
N LYS A 105 5.08 -11.84 -11.21
CA LYS A 105 6.54 -11.98 -11.25
C LYS A 105 7.24 -10.71 -11.72
N LYS A 106 6.85 -10.19 -12.88
CA LYS A 106 7.46 -9.01 -13.51
C LYS A 106 7.40 -7.76 -12.61
N LYS A 107 6.33 -7.63 -11.82
CA LYS A 107 6.16 -6.57 -10.82
C LYS A 107 6.96 -6.77 -9.53
N GLN A 108 7.36 -8.00 -9.23
CA GLN A 108 8.28 -8.33 -8.14
C GLN A 108 9.73 -8.08 -8.59
N GLU A 109 10.08 -8.45 -9.82
CA GLU A 109 11.35 -8.16 -10.50
C GLU A 109 11.59 -6.64 -10.62
N GLU A 110 10.64 -5.86 -11.15
CA GLU A 110 10.72 -4.39 -11.16
C GLU A 110 10.92 -3.77 -9.76
N LYS A 111 10.38 -4.40 -8.71
CA LYS A 111 10.55 -3.95 -7.31
C LYS A 111 11.95 -4.22 -6.79
N VAL A 112 12.59 -5.31 -7.22
CA VAL A 112 13.97 -5.65 -6.89
C VAL A 112 14.93 -4.73 -7.66
N GLU A 113 14.75 -4.56 -8.97
CA GLU A 113 15.55 -3.61 -9.76
C GLU A 113 15.49 -2.18 -9.21
N LYS A 114 14.30 -1.70 -8.81
CA LYS A 114 14.16 -0.34 -8.24
C LYS A 114 14.75 -0.19 -6.84
N ARG A 115 15.04 -1.28 -6.12
CA ARG A 115 15.88 -1.24 -4.90
C ARG A 115 17.35 -1.12 -5.29
N ILE A 116 17.86 -2.07 -6.09
CA ILE A 116 19.26 -2.12 -6.54
C ILE A 116 19.69 -0.78 -7.17
N ARG A 117 18.91 -0.25 -8.13
CA ARG A 117 19.20 1.04 -8.79
C ARG A 117 19.04 2.28 -7.89
N THR A 118 18.62 2.13 -6.63
CA THR A 118 18.62 3.20 -5.61
C THR A 118 19.86 3.11 -4.71
N GLU A 119 20.57 1.97 -4.71
CA GLU A 119 21.75 1.70 -3.89
C GLU A 119 23.07 2.01 -4.65
N GLU A 120 23.03 1.99 -5.99
CA GLU A 120 24.18 2.30 -6.87
C GLU A 120 24.44 3.81 -7.06
N THR A 121 24.83 4.51 -5.99
CA THR A 121 25.55 5.79 -6.11
C THR A 121 26.69 5.81 -5.07
N PRO A 122 27.97 5.75 -5.50
CA PRO A 122 29.05 5.32 -4.62
C PRO A 122 29.59 6.45 -3.73
N GLN A 123 29.91 6.11 -2.48
CA GLN A 123 30.82 6.89 -1.65
C GLN A 123 31.89 5.95 -1.07
N SER A 124 33.16 6.30 -1.28
CA SER A 124 34.32 5.45 -1.00
C SER A 124 34.88 5.66 0.42
N GLY A 125 35.34 4.57 1.05
CA GLY A 125 35.99 4.61 2.37
C GLY A 125 36.53 3.24 2.82
N ALA A 126 37.84 3.09 2.87
CA ALA A 126 38.58 1.93 3.41
C ALA A 126 38.66 1.98 4.96
N ALA A 127 38.93 0.92 5.76
CA ALA A 127 38.95 -0.56 5.65
C ALA A 127 39.16 -1.13 7.11
N ASN A 128 39.65 -2.33 7.48
CA ASN A 128 40.28 -3.47 6.77
C ASN A 128 40.27 -4.81 7.57
N GLY A 129 39.39 -5.77 7.21
CA GLY A 129 39.58 -7.22 7.45
C GLY A 129 39.48 -7.77 8.90
N PRO A 130 39.84 -9.06 9.13
CA PRO A 130 39.92 -10.15 8.16
C PRO A 130 39.37 -11.54 8.62
N ARG A 131 38.79 -12.30 7.66
CA ARG A 131 38.78 -13.79 7.50
C ARG A 131 38.35 -14.74 8.65
N ALA A 132 37.32 -15.57 8.39
CA ALA A 132 37.42 -17.04 8.46
C ALA A 132 36.19 -17.76 7.83
N ASP A 133 36.47 -18.58 6.81
CA ASP A 133 36.04 -19.97 6.53
C ASP A 133 34.99 -20.70 7.41
N SER A 134 34.21 -21.70 6.91
CA SER A 134 34.07 -22.27 5.55
C SER A 134 32.81 -23.16 5.37
N ASN A 135 32.46 -23.47 4.11
CA ASN A 135 31.69 -24.63 3.57
C ASN A 135 30.41 -25.19 4.24
N GLY A 136 29.38 -25.47 3.42
CA GLY A 136 28.36 -26.51 3.72
C GLY A 136 27.01 -26.43 3.00
N GLY A 137 26.76 -27.32 2.04
CA GLY A 137 25.43 -27.67 1.50
C GLY A 137 25.45 -29.13 0.98
N PRO A 138 24.43 -29.66 0.29
CA PRO A 138 23.12 -29.08 -0.09
C PRO A 138 21.94 -30.04 0.24
N ALA A 139 20.82 -29.94 -0.50
CA ALA A 139 19.72 -30.92 -0.65
C ALA A 139 18.78 -31.14 0.58
N ALA A 140 17.58 -31.73 0.44
CA ALA A 140 16.58 -31.67 -0.65
C ALA A 140 15.18 -32.15 -0.15
N ALA A 141 14.12 -31.69 -0.83
CA ALA A 141 12.77 -32.27 -0.95
C ALA A 141 12.03 -32.86 0.28
N SER A 142 10.83 -32.33 0.55
CA SER A 142 9.60 -33.13 0.46
C SER A 142 8.36 -32.25 0.21
N ARG A 143 7.21 -32.86 -0.07
CA ARG A 143 5.90 -32.22 -0.28
C ARG A 143 4.84 -32.91 0.59
N GLN A 144 3.89 -32.13 1.14
CA GLN A 144 2.44 -32.41 1.35
C GLN A 144 1.92 -31.91 2.71
N GLY A 145 0.60 -31.65 2.78
CA GLY A 145 -0.17 -31.53 4.03
C GLY A 145 -0.31 -30.12 4.64
N LYS A 146 -1.54 -29.59 4.65
CA LYS A 146 -2.01 -28.72 5.75
C LYS A 146 -2.43 -29.64 6.91
N PRO A 147 -2.29 -29.24 8.18
CA PRO A 147 -3.33 -28.40 8.80
C PRO A 147 -2.92 -26.94 9.04
N SER A 148 -3.82 -26.17 9.66
CA SER A 148 -3.60 -24.78 10.07
C SER A 148 -2.71 -24.67 11.31
N ALA A 149 -1.40 -24.76 11.13
CA ALA A 149 -0.44 -24.30 12.14
C ALA A 149 -0.41 -22.76 12.15
N GLN A 150 -0.31 -22.17 13.34
CA GLN A 150 -0.02 -20.74 13.48
C GLN A 150 1.39 -20.47 12.94
N GLU A 151 1.52 -19.55 11.98
CA GLU A 151 2.82 -18.95 11.68
C GLU A 151 3.23 -18.12 12.91
N VAL A 152 4.03 -18.71 13.80
CA VAL A 152 4.72 -18.01 14.88
C VAL A 152 5.81 -17.16 14.23
N SER A 153 5.36 -16.02 13.71
CA SER A 153 6.20 -14.88 13.37
C SER A 153 7.03 -14.50 14.59
N GLU A 154 8.26 -14.05 14.36
CA GLU A 154 9.12 -13.55 15.44
C GLU A 154 8.43 -12.40 16.21
N PRO A 155 8.76 -12.20 17.50
CA PRO A 155 8.30 -11.05 18.26
C PRO A 155 8.52 -9.74 17.50
N ASN A 156 7.47 -8.91 17.55
CA ASN A 156 7.38 -7.64 16.86
C ASN A 156 6.49 -6.70 17.68
N ASN A 157 6.87 -5.43 17.83
CA ASN A 157 6.07 -4.44 18.53
C ASN A 157 4.73 -4.14 17.82
N ILE A 158 4.58 -4.54 16.55
CA ILE A 158 3.31 -4.46 15.80
C ILE A 158 2.59 -5.82 15.82
N LEU A 159 1.34 -5.83 16.29
CA LEU A 159 0.39 -6.93 16.18
C LEU A 159 -0.47 -6.81 14.93
N PHE A 160 -0.82 -7.96 14.34
CA PHE A 160 -1.78 -8.11 13.26
C PHE A 160 -3.01 -8.87 13.76
N ILE A 161 -4.19 -8.25 13.63
CA ILE A 161 -5.46 -8.76 14.11
C ILE A 161 -6.34 -9.15 12.92
N GLN A 162 -6.97 -10.31 13.03
CA GLN A 162 -7.86 -10.91 12.04
C GLN A 162 -9.18 -11.36 12.67
N ASN A 163 -10.15 -11.72 11.83
CA ASN A 163 -11.48 -12.20 12.21
C ASN A 163 -12.32 -11.20 13.05
N LEU A 164 -12.12 -9.90 12.82
CA LEU A 164 -12.91 -8.86 13.47
C LEU A 164 -14.31 -8.76 12.83
N PRO A 165 -15.38 -8.50 13.62
CA PRO A 165 -16.69 -8.09 13.09
C PRO A 165 -16.62 -6.86 12.17
N HIS A 166 -17.56 -6.77 11.22
CA HIS A 166 -17.72 -5.59 10.36
C HIS A 166 -18.11 -4.31 11.14
N GLU A 167 -18.73 -4.49 12.31
CA GLU A 167 -19.13 -3.42 13.24
C GLU A 167 -17.98 -2.91 14.11
N THR A 168 -16.82 -3.59 14.12
CA THR A 168 -15.66 -3.18 14.90
C THR A 168 -15.07 -1.89 14.33
N THR A 169 -15.02 -0.85 15.15
CA THR A 169 -14.39 0.44 14.83
C THR A 169 -12.97 0.53 15.40
N SER A 170 -12.17 1.50 14.95
CA SER A 170 -10.83 1.73 15.51
C SER A 170 -10.95 2.05 17.00
N MET A 171 -11.90 2.91 17.39
CA MET A 171 -12.07 3.35 18.77
C MET A 171 -12.47 2.20 19.73
N MET A 172 -13.18 1.17 19.25
CA MET A 172 -13.44 -0.04 20.04
C MET A 172 -12.14 -0.82 20.32
N LEU A 173 -11.27 -0.95 19.30
CA LEU A 173 -9.95 -1.58 19.45
C LEU A 173 -8.99 -0.70 20.27
N GLU A 174 -9.01 0.61 20.10
CA GLU A 174 -8.19 1.55 20.87
C GLU A 174 -8.51 1.42 22.36
N VAL A 175 -9.79 1.35 22.75
CA VAL A 175 -10.18 1.07 24.14
C VAL A 175 -9.70 -0.30 24.61
N LEU A 176 -9.86 -1.35 23.80
CA LEU A 176 -9.48 -2.72 24.14
C LEU A 176 -7.96 -2.94 24.30
N PHE A 177 -7.13 -2.23 23.52
CA PHE A 177 -5.67 -2.37 23.55
C PHE A 177 -4.97 -1.34 24.46
N LYS A 178 -5.57 -0.16 24.69
CA LYS A 178 -5.02 0.88 25.57
C LYS A 178 -4.96 0.49 27.05
N GLN A 179 -5.63 -0.59 27.46
CA GLN A 179 -5.48 -1.16 28.80
C GLN A 179 -4.11 -1.85 29.02
N TYR A 180 -3.36 -2.13 27.94
CA TYR A 180 -2.03 -2.73 28.02
C TYR A 180 -0.94 -1.63 27.92
N PRO A 181 0.13 -1.70 28.75
CA PRO A 181 1.22 -0.74 28.70
C PRO A 181 1.88 -0.63 27.32
N GLY A 182 2.27 0.58 26.93
CA GLY A 182 3.00 0.84 25.68
C GLY A 182 2.16 0.86 24.40
N PHE A 183 0.82 0.81 24.50
CA PHE A 183 -0.06 0.97 23.33
C PHE A 183 0.17 2.33 22.63
N ARG A 184 0.33 2.32 21.30
CA ARG A 184 0.52 3.52 20.46
C ARG A 184 -0.67 3.85 19.56
N GLU A 185 -0.92 3.03 18.53
CA GLU A 185 -1.99 3.26 17.54
C GLU A 185 -2.72 1.99 17.13
N VAL A 186 -3.99 2.13 16.73
CA VAL A 186 -4.73 1.12 15.95
C VAL A 186 -4.86 1.59 14.52
N ARG A 187 -4.41 0.77 13.57
CA ARG A 187 -4.51 1.04 12.14
C ARG A 187 -5.36 -0.04 11.45
N MET A 188 -6.67 0.21 11.38
CA MET A 188 -7.60 -0.60 10.60
C MET A 188 -7.32 -0.48 9.09
N ILE A 189 -7.72 -1.50 8.31
CA ILE A 189 -7.52 -1.50 6.86
C ILE A 189 -8.85 -1.30 6.14
N GLU A 190 -9.15 -0.07 5.70
CA GLU A 190 -10.36 0.27 4.92
C GLU A 190 -10.58 -0.66 3.71
N ALA A 191 -9.50 -1.12 3.08
CA ALA A 191 -9.51 -2.01 1.91
C ALA A 191 -9.83 -3.50 2.24
N LYS A 192 -9.90 -3.86 3.52
CA LYS A 192 -10.25 -5.20 4.02
C LYS A 192 -10.91 -5.07 5.41
N PRO A 193 -12.24 -4.94 5.51
CA PRO A 193 -12.92 -5.05 6.80
C PRO A 193 -12.60 -6.41 7.45
N GLY A 194 -12.56 -6.44 8.78
CA GLY A 194 -12.23 -7.64 9.55
C GLY A 194 -10.74 -7.82 9.90
N ILE A 195 -9.84 -6.93 9.47
CA ILE A 195 -8.43 -6.93 9.87
C ILE A 195 -7.91 -5.55 10.30
N ALA A 196 -6.98 -5.53 11.26
CA ALA A 196 -6.34 -4.33 11.80
C ALA A 196 -4.88 -4.59 12.19
N PHE A 197 -4.09 -3.53 12.33
CA PHE A 197 -2.80 -3.56 13.02
C PHE A 197 -2.88 -2.78 14.33
N VAL A 198 -2.08 -3.15 15.32
CA VAL A 198 -1.89 -2.38 16.56
C VAL A 198 -0.39 -2.25 16.82
N GLU A 199 0.09 -1.04 17.03
CA GLU A 199 1.49 -0.78 17.39
C GLU A 199 1.64 -0.59 18.90
N PHE A 200 2.69 -1.19 19.46
CA PHE A 200 3.19 -0.97 20.82
C PHE A 200 4.59 -0.32 20.78
N ASP A 201 5.06 0.21 21.90
CA ASP A 201 6.43 0.69 22.06
C ASP A 201 7.48 -0.43 21.87
N ASP A 202 7.17 -1.65 22.35
CA ASP A 202 8.11 -2.77 22.41
C ASP A 202 7.44 -4.15 22.15
N ASP A 203 8.22 -5.16 21.74
CA ASP A 203 7.70 -6.50 21.46
C ASP A 203 7.32 -7.31 22.71
N VAL A 204 7.90 -7.03 23.87
CA VAL A 204 7.48 -7.67 25.14
C VAL A 204 6.05 -7.23 25.52
N GLN A 205 5.73 -5.95 25.29
CA GLN A 205 4.40 -5.40 25.56
C GLN A 205 3.35 -5.89 24.57
N SER A 206 3.71 -5.95 23.28
CA SER A 206 2.84 -6.54 22.25
C SER A 206 2.57 -8.02 22.52
N SER A 207 3.56 -8.77 23.01
CA SER A 207 3.44 -10.17 23.42
C SER A 207 2.38 -10.37 24.51
N VAL A 208 2.38 -9.51 25.55
CA VAL A 208 1.39 -9.56 26.65
C VAL A 208 -0.02 -9.25 26.13
N ALA A 209 -0.18 -8.19 25.34
CA ALA A 209 -1.47 -7.83 24.77
C ALA A 209 -2.02 -8.91 23.81
N MET A 210 -1.13 -9.52 23.00
CA MET A 210 -1.48 -10.64 22.12
C MET A 210 -1.99 -11.85 22.93
N GLN A 211 -1.25 -12.28 23.96
CA GLN A 211 -1.63 -13.45 24.76
C GLN A 211 -2.95 -13.23 25.51
N ALA A 212 -3.17 -12.04 26.07
CA ALA A 212 -4.35 -11.72 26.86
C ALA A 212 -5.63 -11.50 26.04
N LEU A 213 -5.52 -11.10 24.77
CA LEU A 213 -6.66 -10.89 23.86
C LEU A 213 -6.83 -11.98 22.79
N GLN A 214 -6.00 -13.03 22.80
CA GLN A 214 -6.08 -14.09 21.79
C GLN A 214 -7.43 -14.84 21.87
N GLY A 215 -8.17 -14.87 20.76
CA GLY A 215 -9.50 -15.47 20.70
C GLY A 215 -10.61 -14.65 21.36
N PHE A 216 -10.33 -13.44 21.84
CA PHE A 216 -11.33 -12.57 22.49
C PHE A 216 -12.51 -12.28 21.55
N LYS A 217 -13.73 -12.40 22.07
CA LYS A 217 -14.97 -12.34 21.30
C LYS A 217 -15.65 -10.98 21.42
N ILE A 218 -15.35 -10.08 20.48
CA ILE A 218 -16.06 -8.79 20.34
C ILE A 218 -17.54 -9.02 20.02
N THR A 219 -17.85 -10.08 19.27
CA THR A 219 -19.21 -10.66 19.17
C THR A 219 -19.14 -12.17 19.41
N PRO A 220 -20.22 -12.84 19.87
CA PRO A 220 -20.19 -14.26 20.24
C PRO A 220 -19.71 -15.21 19.12
N GLN A 221 -19.91 -14.82 17.87
CA GLN A 221 -19.58 -15.57 16.66
C GLN A 221 -18.12 -15.40 16.23
N ASN A 222 -17.50 -14.25 16.49
CA ASN A 222 -16.19 -13.87 15.92
C ASN A 222 -15.11 -13.72 17.02
N PRO A 223 -14.38 -14.80 17.35
CA PRO A 223 -13.16 -14.70 18.16
C PRO A 223 -12.04 -14.05 17.34
N MET A 224 -11.47 -12.95 17.82
CA MET A 224 -10.37 -12.27 17.13
C MET A 224 -9.09 -13.11 17.16
N ALA A 225 -8.40 -13.19 16.03
CA ALA A 225 -7.15 -13.92 15.90
C ALA A 225 -5.98 -12.94 15.75
N ILE A 226 -5.07 -12.96 16.72
CA ILE A 226 -3.91 -12.07 16.79
C ILE A 226 -2.65 -12.88 16.47
N THR A 227 -1.77 -12.29 15.66
CA THR A 227 -0.39 -12.73 15.43
C THR A 227 0.53 -11.51 15.49
N TYR A 228 1.85 -11.69 15.56
CA TYR A 228 2.74 -10.57 15.23
C TYR A 228 2.60 -10.18 13.75
N ALA A 229 2.90 -8.93 13.42
CA ALA A 229 3.03 -8.50 12.04
C ALA A 229 4.36 -9.01 11.45
N LYS A 230 4.37 -9.31 10.14
CA LYS A 230 5.62 -9.63 9.44
C LYS A 230 6.41 -8.34 9.21
N LYS A 231 7.72 -8.37 9.50
CA LYS A 231 8.69 -7.32 9.20
C LYS A 231 8.88 -7.16 7.68
#